data_AF-A0AAD5JXA0-F1
#
_entry.id   AF-A0AAD5JXA0-F1
#
_cell.length_a   1.000
_cell.length_b   1.000
_cell.length_c   1.000
_cell.angle_alpha   90.00
_cell.angle_beta   90.00
_cell.angle_gamma   90.00
#
_symmetry.space_group_name_H-M   'P 1'
#
loop_
_entity.id
_entity.type
_entity.pdbx_description
1 polymer ?
#
loop_
_entity_poly.entity_id
_entity_poly.type
_entity_poly.pdbx_seq_one_letter_code
_entity_poly.pdbx_strand_id
1 'polypeptide(L)'
;MFLESICPGQVNPQPHAIEAFVWKSIRYIIYATGSKVVIYADPAKLVQIISSTTLANDDQRELVTAVAGCPRSGRLAFACGSQIGIFQYSDTKSKVSLEKKSI
;
A
#
# COMPACT_ATOMS: atom_id res chain seq x y z
N MET A 1 34.55 -21.15 -4.02
CA MET A 1 33.91 -20.25 -3.04
C MET A 1 32.60 -19.78 -3.66
N PHE A 2 31.47 -20.38 -3.27
CA PHE A 2 30.17 -19.91 -3.72
C PHE A 2 29.81 -18.68 -2.88
N LEU A 3 29.72 -17.51 -3.52
CA LEU A 3 29.12 -16.35 -2.90
C LEU A 3 27.64 -16.69 -2.70
N GLU A 4 27.21 -16.81 -1.45
CA GLU A 4 25.78 -16.93 -1.12
C GLU A 4 25.08 -15.65 -1.61
N SER A 5 24.52 -15.72 -2.81
CA SER A 5 23.63 -14.68 -3.31
C SER A 5 22.34 -14.77 -2.52
N ILE A 6 22.19 -13.90 -1.52
CA ILE A 6 20.93 -13.74 -0.81
C ILE A 6 19.95 -13.12 -1.80
N CYS A 7 18.93 -13.87 -2.20
CA CYS A 7 17.89 -13.37 -3.08
C CYS A 7 17.13 -12.23 -2.37
N PRO A 8 16.89 -11.07 -3.03
CA PRO A 8 16.01 -10.03 -2.50
C PRO A 8 14.63 -10.63 -2.22
N GLY A 9 14.26 -10.73 -0.94
CA GLY A 9 13.05 -11.41 -0.47
C GLY A 9 13.30 -12.54 0.55
N GLN A 10 14.48 -13.17 0.54
CA GLN A 10 14.84 -14.23 1.49
C GLN A 10 14.98 -13.71 2.94
N VAL A 11 15.39 -12.46 3.11
CA VAL A 11 15.55 -11.78 4.41
C VAL A 11 14.28 -11.04 4.88
N ASN A 12 13.27 -10.92 4.01
CA ASN A 12 12.02 -10.23 4.31
C ASN A 12 10.84 -11.14 3.94
N PRO A 13 10.49 -12.11 4.83
CA PRO A 13 9.51 -13.16 4.54
C PRO A 13 8.06 -12.65 4.46
N GLN A 14 7.84 -11.35 4.69
CA GLN A 14 6.51 -10.76 4.64
C GLN A 14 6.04 -10.60 3.20
N PRO A 15 4.72 -10.64 2.95
CA PRO A 15 4.17 -10.29 1.65
C PRO A 15 4.59 -8.88 1.26
N HIS A 16 4.96 -8.72 -0.02
CA HIS A 16 5.22 -7.42 -0.63
C HIS A 16 4.28 -7.27 -1.82
N ALA A 17 3.69 -6.09 -1.96
CA ALA A 17 2.93 -5.73 -3.14
C ALA A 17 3.42 -4.37 -3.62
N ILE A 18 3.61 -4.24 -4.93
CA ILE A 18 4.07 -2.99 -5.53
C ILE A 18 3.21 -2.67 -6.73
N GLU A 19 2.94 -1.39 -6.90
CA GLU A 19 2.25 -0.89 -8.08
C GLU A 19 2.69 0.54 -8.38
N ALA A 20 2.77 0.85 -9.66
CA ALA A 20 2.98 2.20 -10.14
C ALA A 20 1.80 2.63 -11.02
N PHE A 21 1.32 3.85 -10.81
CA PHE A 21 0.27 4.43 -11.64
C PHE A 21 0.49 5.95 -11.81
N VAL A 22 -0.13 6.53 -12.82
CA VAL A 22 -0.03 7.98 -13.10
C VAL A 22 -1.37 8.64 -12.82
N TRP A 23 -1.37 9.73 -12.06
CA TRP A 23 -2.55 10.55 -11.80
C TRP A 23 -2.17 12.03 -11.85
N LYS A 24 -2.95 12.85 -12.58
CA LYS A 24 -2.67 14.28 -12.82
C LYS A 24 -1.22 14.55 -13.29
N SER A 25 -0.71 13.70 -14.19
CA SER A 25 0.66 13.76 -14.72
C SER A 25 1.78 13.55 -13.68
N ILE A 26 1.43 13.08 -12.48
CA ILE A 26 2.40 12.69 -11.44
C ILE A 26 2.41 11.16 -11.37
N ARG A 27 3.60 10.57 -11.37
CA ARG A 27 3.77 9.13 -11.15
C ARG A 27 3.76 8.85 -9.66
N TYR A 28 2.93 7.90 -9.26
CA TYR A 28 2.85 7.41 -7.89
C TYR A 28 3.39 5.98 -7.85
N ILE A 29 4.13 5.67 -6.78
CA ILE A 29 4.60 4.33 -6.47
C ILE A 29 4.00 3.93 -5.14
N ILE A 30 3.25 2.84 -5.14
CA ILE A 30 2.64 2.24 -3.98
C ILE A 30 3.47 1.00 -3.64
N TYR A 31 3.96 0.96 -2.42
CA TYR A 31 4.73 -0.17 -1.92
C TYR A 31 4.13 -0.63 -0.59
N ALA A 32 3.67 -1.87 -0.55
CA ALA A 32 3.20 -2.51 0.66
C ALA A 32 4.21 -3.54 1.14
N THR A 33 4.46 -3.52 2.45
CA THR A 33 5.32 -4.48 3.13
C THR A 33 4.76 -4.77 4.51
N GLY A 34 4.51 -6.05 4.79
CA GLY A 34 3.90 -6.47 6.05
C GLY A 34 2.54 -5.80 6.27
N SER A 35 2.41 -5.01 7.34
CA SER A 35 1.18 -4.31 7.75
C SER A 35 1.14 -2.84 7.33
N LYS A 36 1.96 -2.43 6.35
CA LYS A 36 2.09 -1.02 5.95
C LYS A 36 2.01 -0.87 4.44
N VAL A 37 1.37 0.22 4.02
CA VAL A 37 1.37 0.71 2.64
C VAL A 37 2.05 2.07 2.62
N VAL A 38 3.05 2.22 1.78
CA VAL A 38 3.84 3.43 1.61
C VAL A 38 3.56 3.99 0.22
N ILE A 39 3.29 5.28 0.15
CA ILE A 39 2.95 5.98 -1.09
C ILE A 39 4.03 7.03 -1.36
N TYR A 40 4.66 6.92 -2.52
CA TYR A 40 5.59 7.90 -3.05
C TYR A 40 5.00 8.60 -4.27
N ALA A 41 5.34 9.87 -4.46
CA ALA A 41 5.12 10.62 -5.69
C ALA A 41 6.47 10.99 -6.30
N ASP A 42 6.57 10.92 -7.62
CA ASP A 42 7.76 11.30 -8.35
C ASP A 42 7.98 12.83 -8.29
N PRO A 43 9.21 13.32 -8.02
CA PRO A 43 10.42 12.57 -7.66
C PRO A 43 10.53 12.27 -6.16
N ALA A 44 10.59 10.97 -5.84
CA ALA A 44 10.91 10.37 -4.53
C ALA A 44 10.27 11.03 -3.28
N LYS A 45 9.13 11.69 -3.43
CA LYS A 45 8.44 12.41 -2.36
C LYS A 45 7.56 11.45 -1.60
N LEU A 46 7.85 11.24 -0.32
CA LEU A 46 6.95 10.50 0.58
C LEU A 46 5.62 11.26 0.69
N VAL A 47 4.54 10.64 0.25
CA VAL A 47 3.19 11.21 0.33
C VAL A 47 2.55 10.81 1.65
N GLN A 48 2.53 9.51 1.94
CA GLN A 48 1.87 8.97 3.12
C GLN A 48 2.32 7.54 3.43
N ILE A 49 2.22 7.18 4.71
CA ILE A 49 2.29 5.80 5.18
C ILE A 49 0.94 5.46 5.81
N ILE A 50 0.32 4.37 5.35
CA ILE A 50 -0.94 3.84 5.85
C ILE A 50 -0.61 2.53 6.57
N SER A 51 -1.11 2.34 7.79
CA SER A 51 -0.94 1.07 8.52
C SER A 51 -2.25 0.28 8.51
N SER A 52 -2.16 -1.04 8.40
CA SER A 52 -3.35 -1.92 8.44
C SER A 52 -4.11 -1.88 9.77
N THR A 53 -3.46 -1.43 10.85
CA THR A 53 -4.13 -1.18 12.13
C THR A 53 -5.16 -0.06 12.06
N THR A 54 -5.11 0.79 11.03
CA THR A 54 -6.16 1.80 10.82
C THR A 54 -7.47 1.20 10.29
N LEU A 55 -7.49 -0.08 9.90
CA LEU A 55 -8.66 -0.79 9.37
C LEU A 55 -9.21 -1.84 10.33
N ALA A 56 -8.31 -2.55 11.03
CA ALA A 56 -8.72 -3.51 12.03
C ALA A 56 -9.01 -2.78 13.35
N ASN A 57 -10.26 -2.84 13.83
CA ASN A 57 -10.62 -2.52 15.22
C ASN A 57 -10.03 -3.52 16.23
N ASP A 58 -9.23 -4.46 15.76
CA ASP A 58 -8.61 -5.53 16.54
C ASP A 58 -7.10 -5.34 16.51
N ASP A 59 -6.42 -5.68 17.61
CA ASP A 59 -4.96 -5.60 17.76
C ASP A 59 -4.16 -6.50 16.78
N GLN A 60 -4.85 -7.17 15.84
CA GLN A 60 -4.25 -7.99 14.82
C GLN A 60 -3.77 -7.16 13.63
N ARG A 61 -2.45 -7.02 13.53
CA ARG A 61 -1.76 -6.48 12.35
C ARG A 61 -1.85 -7.47 11.20
N GLU A 62 -2.95 -7.44 10.49
CA GLU A 62 -3.09 -8.21 9.25
C GLU A 62 -2.11 -7.70 8.19
N LEU A 63 -1.63 -8.64 7.37
CA LEU A 63 -0.65 -8.38 6.32
C LEU A 63 -1.37 -7.88 5.07
N VAL A 64 -0.79 -6.85 4.44
CA VAL A 64 -1.25 -6.34 3.16
C VAL A 64 -0.76 -7.27 2.06
N THR A 65 -1.69 -7.84 1.30
CA THR A 65 -1.40 -8.84 0.27
C THR A 65 -1.46 -8.27 -1.15
N ALA A 66 -2.22 -7.19 -1.36
CA ALA A 66 -2.37 -6.55 -2.66
C ALA A 66 -2.57 -5.04 -2.53
N VAL A 67 -2.15 -4.32 -3.56
CA VAL A 67 -2.41 -2.89 -3.76
C VAL A 67 -2.88 -2.66 -5.20
N ALA A 68 -3.80 -1.71 -5.38
CA ALA A 68 -4.36 -1.31 -6.67
C ALA A 68 -4.53 0.22 -6.73
N GLY A 69 -4.09 0.87 -7.79
CA GLY A 69 -4.13 2.30 -8.01
C GLY A 69 -5.03 2.60 -9.19
N CYS A 70 -5.88 3.61 -9.08
CA CYS A 70 -6.79 4.02 -10.15
C CYS A 70 -6.26 5.30 -10.82
N PRO A 71 -5.71 5.23 -12.06
CA PRO A 71 -5.23 6.40 -12.80
C PRO A 71 -6.31 7.46 -13.04
N ARG A 72 -7.58 7.04 -13.11
CA ARG A 72 -8.71 7.93 -13.40
C ARG A 72 -9.11 8.77 -12.19
N SER A 73 -9.20 8.16 -11.01
CA SER A 73 -9.72 8.83 -9.81
C SER A 73 -8.64 9.24 -8.81
N GLY A 74 -7.40 8.76 -8.95
CA GLY A 74 -6.35 8.95 -7.95
C GLY A 74 -6.61 8.21 -6.64
N ARG A 75 -7.52 7.22 -6.68
CA ARG A 75 -7.82 6.36 -5.53
C ARG A 75 -6.85 5.20 -5.51
N LEU A 76 -6.59 4.71 -4.30
CA LEU A 76 -5.76 3.56 -4.04
C LEU A 76 -6.57 2.58 -3.21
N ALA A 77 -6.56 1.32 -3.58
CA ALA A 77 -7.12 0.23 -2.81
C ALA A 77 -5.99 -0.66 -2.29
N PHE A 78 -6.16 -1.25 -1.12
CA PHE A 78 -5.26 -2.28 -0.61
C PHE A 78 -6.06 -3.36 0.11
N ALA A 79 -5.63 -4.61 -0.06
CA ALA A 79 -6.26 -5.77 0.54
C ALA A 79 -5.48 -6.21 1.77
N CYS A 80 -6.19 -6.44 2.86
CA CYS A 80 -5.64 -6.85 4.14
C CYS A 80 -6.60 -7.85 4.77
N GLY A 81 -6.16 -9.11 4.90
CA GLY A 81 -7.02 -10.22 5.32
C GLY A 81 -8.32 -10.30 4.51
N SER A 82 -9.45 -10.11 5.18
CA SER A 82 -10.81 -10.11 4.58
C SER A 82 -11.35 -8.71 4.27
N GLN A 83 -10.51 -7.69 4.34
CA GLN A 83 -10.89 -6.28 4.24
C GLN A 83 -10.19 -5.58 3.08
N ILE A 84 -10.86 -4.55 2.54
CA ILE A 84 -10.33 -3.68 1.50
C ILE A 84 -10.33 -2.25 2.03
N GLY A 85 -9.17 -1.63 2.09
CA GLY A 85 -9.04 -0.20 2.37
C GLY A 85 -9.08 0.61 1.09
N ILE A 86 -9.83 1.70 1.05
CA ILE A 86 -9.79 2.67 -0.06
C ILE A 86 -9.24 4.00 0.45
N PHE A 87 -8.11 4.39 -0.10
CA PHE A 87 -7.50 5.68 0.14
C PHE A 87 -7.83 6.64 -1.00
N GLN A 88 -8.25 7.86 -0.64
CA GLN A 88 -8.43 8.94 -1.59
C GLN A 88 -7.57 10.14 -1.19
N TYR A 89 -6.67 10.52 -2.09
CA TYR A 89 -5.90 11.74 -1.94
C TYR A 89 -6.83 12.96 -1.99
N SER A 90 -6.68 13.89 -1.06
CA SER A 90 -7.45 15.13 -1.00
C SER A 90 -6.52 16.28 -0.61
N ASP A 91 -6.48 17.31 -1.45
CA ASP A 91 -5.55 18.45 -1.36
C ASP A 91 -5.64 19.23 -0.04
N THR A 92 -6.73 19.07 0.73
CA THR A 92 -6.98 19.79 1.98
C THR A 92 -6.88 18.91 3.24
N LYS A 93 -6.76 17.58 3.09
CA LYS A 93 -6.57 16.56 4.14
C LYS A 93 -6.71 15.19 3.48
N SER A 94 -5.68 14.35 3.51
CA SER A 94 -5.77 12.95 3.08
C SER A 94 -6.86 12.24 3.89
N LYS A 95 -7.88 11.69 3.22
CA LYS A 95 -8.95 10.93 3.88
C LYS A 95 -8.83 9.46 3.45
N VAL A 96 -8.60 8.59 4.42
CA VAL A 96 -8.77 7.14 4.25
C VAL A 96 -10.25 6.87 4.46
N SER A 97 -10.95 6.38 3.44
CA SER A 97 -12.35 5.96 3.54
C SER A 97 -12.41 4.44 3.56
N LEU A 98 -12.85 3.88 4.67
CA LEU A 98 -12.91 2.44 4.84
C LEU A 98 -14.22 1.92 4.25
N GLU A 99 -14.12 1.07 3.23
CA GLU A 99 -15.26 0.25 2.78
C GLU A 99 -15.02 -1.19 3.22
N LYS A 100 -15.63 -1.58 4.35
CA LYS A 100 -15.65 -2.98 4.77
C LYS A 100 -16.59 -3.75 3.84
N LYS A 101 -16.05 -4.31 2.77
CA LYS A 101 -16.75 -5.27 1.92
C LYS A 101 -16.32 -6.67 2.33
N SER A 102 -17.20 -7.37 3.06
CA SER A 102 -17.09 -8.82 3.22
C SER A 102 -17.32 -9.46 1.84
N ILE A 103 -16.34 -10.22 1.37
CA ILE A 103 -16.44 -11.07 0.18
C ILE A 103 -17.33 -12.27 0.52
#